data_AF-A0A8S0XFC3-F1
#
_entry.id   AF-A0A8S0XFC3-F1
#
_cell.length_a   1.000
_cell.length_b   1.000
_cell.length_c   1.000
_cell.angle_alpha   90.00
_cell.angle_beta   90.00
_cell.angle_gamma   90.00
#
_symmetry.space_group_name_H-M   'P 1'
#
loop_
_entity.id
_entity.type
_entity.pdbx_description
1 polymer ?
#
loop_
_entity_poly.entity_id
_entity_poly.type
_entity_poly.pdbx_seq_one_letter_code
_entity_poly.pdbx_strand_id
1 'polypeptide(L)' 'MRITAPAAEIIESSSSALQSAIKPLINLQKQLGGLSIIEHVEQKEQAFMVETAGFNLVQGCYYDKLATDHLRCL' A
#
# COMPACT_ATOMS: atom_id res chain seq x y z
N MET A 1 11.66 6.20 2.97
CA MET A 1 11.68 4.73 2.82
C MET A 1 10.72 4.36 1.70
N ARG A 2 11.13 3.51 0.75
CA ARG A 2 10.28 3.03 -0.34
C ARG A 2 10.14 1.52 -0.21
N ILE A 3 8.92 1.00 -0.30
CA ILE A 3 8.61 -0.43 -0.22
C ILE A 3 7.74 -0.79 -1.43
N THR A 4 8.02 -1.91 -2.08
CA THR A 4 7.16 -2.43 -3.14
C THR A 4 5.97 -3.16 -2.52
N ALA A 5 4.76 -2.88 -3.01
CA ALA A 5 3.57 -3.57 -2.56
C ALA A 5 3.70 -5.08 -2.82
N PRO A 6 3.37 -5.93 -1.84
CA PRO A 6 3.34 -7.36 -2.05
C PRO A 6 2.23 -7.73 -3.03
N ALA A 7 2.38 -8.87 -3.71
CA ALA A 7 1.35 -9.39 -4.60
C ALA A 7 0.03 -9.61 -3.83
N ALA A 8 -1.11 -9.38 -4.49
CA ALA A 8 -2.42 -9.42 -3.83
C ALA A 8 -2.73 -10.80 -3.23
N GLU A 9 -2.27 -11.87 -3.89
CA GLU A 9 -2.42 -13.26 -3.45
C GLU A 9 -1.72 -13.51 -2.10
N ILE A 10 -0.63 -12.80 -1.83
CA ILE A 10 0.12 -12.87 -0.56
C ILE A 10 -0.62 -12.08 0.53
N ILE A 11 -1.31 -11.00 0.17
CA ILE A 11 -2.09 -10.20 1.13
C ILE A 11 -3.29 -11.01 1.62
N GLU A 12 -4.03 -11.66 0.72
CA GLU A 12 -5.19 -12.47 1.10
C GLU A 12 -4.83 -13.65 1.99
N SER A 13 -3.69 -14.30 1.71
CA SER A 13 -3.25 -15.49 2.44
C SER A 13 -2.46 -15.19 3.71
N SER A 14 -1.90 -13.99 3.88
CA SER A 14 -0.94 -13.68 4.96
C SER A 14 -1.00 -12.23 5.48
N SER A 15 -2.17 -11.59 5.41
CA SER A 15 -2.38 -10.18 5.83
C SER A 15 -1.83 -9.85 7.24
N SER A 16 -2.04 -10.72 8.23
CA SER A 16 -1.61 -10.50 9.62
C SER A 16 -0.08 -10.58 9.80
N ALA A 17 0.56 -11.54 9.13
CA ALA A 17 2.01 -11.69 9.14
C ALA A 17 2.69 -10.49 8.47
N LEU A 18 2.10 -10.01 7.38
CA LEU A 18 2.60 -8.89 6.62
C LEU A 18 2.46 -7.56 7.39
N GLN A 19 1.32 -7.32 8.03
CA GLN A 19 1.14 -6.17 8.92
C GLN A 19 2.17 -6.19 10.08
N SER A 20 2.43 -7.36 10.64
CA SER A 20 3.41 -7.54 11.72
C SER A 20 4.85 -7.23 11.26
N ALA A 21 5.17 -7.51 9.98
CA ALA A 21 6.47 -7.19 9.39
C ALA A 21 6.63 -5.70 9.01
N ILE A 22 5.56 -5.06 8.54
CA ILE A 22 5.59 -3.66 8.06
C ILE A 22 5.54 -2.66 9.22
N LYS A 23 4.79 -2.96 10.28
CA LYS A 23 4.58 -2.04 11.40
C LYS A 23 5.88 -1.55 12.08
N PRO A 24 6.88 -2.42 12.35
CA PRO A 24 8.17 -1.99 12.87
C PRO A 24 8.92 -1.03 11.92
N LEU A 25 8.85 -1.28 10.60
CA LEU A 25 9.51 -0.46 9.60
C LEU A 25 8.91 0.95 9.54
N ILE A 26 7.58 1.05 9.60
CA ILE A 26 6.86 2.33 9.66
C ILE A 26 7.18 3.06 10.96
N ASN A 27 7.23 2.36 12.09
CA ASN A 27 7.57 2.98 13.37
C ASN A 27 9.01 3.51 13.39
N LEU A 28 9.96 2.74 12.88
CA LEU A 28 11.35 3.17 12.73
C LEU A 28 11.44 4.40 11.83
N GLN A 29 10.71 4.41 10.72
CA GLN A 29 10.67 5.54 9.81
C GLN A 29 10.09 6.80 10.48
N LYS A 30 9.04 6.67 11.30
CA LYS A 30 8.48 7.78 12.08
C LYS A 30 9.49 8.34 13.08
N GLN A 31 10.28 7.48 13.72
CA GLN A 31 11.31 7.90 14.68
C GLN A 31 12.46 8.66 14.02
N LEU A 32 12.89 8.20 12.83
CA LEU A 32 13.98 8.83 12.08
C LEU A 32 13.56 10.12 11.37
N GLY A 33 12.24 10.34 11.24
CA GLY A 33 11.69 11.41 10.43
C GLY A 33 11.80 11.11 8.92
N GLY A 34 10.84 11.62 8.15
CA GLY A 34 10.84 11.53 6.69
C GLY A 34 9.52 11.03 6.12
N LEU A 35 9.56 10.55 4.88
CA LEU A 35 8.40 9.98 4.19
C LEU A 35 8.59 8.49 3.91
N SER A 36 7.52 7.74 4.08
CA SER A 36 7.34 6.37 3.64
C SER A 36 6.45 6.32 2.41
N ILE A 37 6.88 5.57 1.39
CA ILE A 37 6.18 5.40 0.13
C ILE A 37 5.99 3.91 -0.10
N ILE A 38 4.78 3.51 -0.46
CA ILE A 38 4.53 2.19 -1.02
C ILE A 38 4.26 2.30 -2.51
N GLU A 39 4.97 1.49 -3.30
CA GLU A 39 4.99 1.55 -4.75
C GLU A 39 4.36 0.30 -5.38
N HIS A 40 4.01 0.39 -6.66
CA HIS A 40 3.36 -0.69 -7.42
C HIS A 40 2.04 -1.15 -6.81
N VAL A 41 1.24 -0.19 -6.30
CA VAL A 41 -0.15 -0.47 -5.89
C VAL A 41 -1.03 -0.55 -7.14
N GLU A 42 -1.41 -1.76 -7.50
CA GLU A 42 -2.17 -2.06 -8.73
C GLU A 42 -3.55 -2.66 -8.46
N GLN A 43 -3.76 -3.20 -7.25
CA GLN A 43 -4.97 -3.91 -6.84
C GLN A 43 -5.55 -3.33 -5.54
N LYS A 44 -6.84 -3.61 -5.29
CA LYS A 44 -7.59 -3.06 -4.16
C LYS A 44 -7.05 -3.52 -2.81
N GLU A 45 -6.63 -4.78 -2.73
CA GLU A 45 -6.11 -5.45 -1.55
C GLU A 45 -4.81 -4.76 -1.09
N GLN A 46 -3.98 -4.37 -2.05
CA GLN A 46 -2.76 -3.58 -1.82
C GLN A 46 -3.10 -2.18 -1.31
N ALA A 47 -4.10 -1.52 -1.89
CA ALA A 47 -4.55 -0.19 -1.47
C ALA A 47 -5.09 -0.19 -0.02
N PHE A 48 -5.89 -1.20 0.33
CA PHE A 48 -6.41 -1.37 1.69
C PHE A 48 -5.30 -1.64 2.71
N MET A 49 -4.28 -2.40 2.32
CA MET A 49 -3.09 -2.61 3.14
C MET A 49 -2.34 -1.30 3.41
N VAL A 50 -2.27 -0.38 2.43
CA VAL A 50 -1.64 0.93 2.63
C VAL A 50 -2.33 1.72 3.74
N GLU A 51 -3.65 1.81 3.65
CA GLU A 51 -4.49 2.56 4.60
C GLU A 51 -4.28 2.05 6.03
N THR A 52 -4.21 0.72 6.20
CA THR A 52 -4.01 0.09 7.51
C THR A 52 -2.57 0.17 8.02
N ALA A 53 -1.57 0.19 7.13
CA ALA A 53 -0.15 0.21 7.51
C ALA A 53 0.39 1.61 7.83
N GLY A 54 -0.28 2.68 7.39
CA GLY A 54 0.07 4.07 7.74
C GLY A 54 1.27 4.62 6.97
N PHE A 55 1.41 4.27 5.69
CA PHE A 55 2.38 4.91 4.78
C PHE A 55 2.01 6.38 4.50
N ASN A 56 2.99 7.23 4.21
CA ASN A 56 2.74 8.64 3.90
C ASN A 56 2.26 8.87 2.47
N LEU A 57 2.80 8.11 1.53
CA LEU A 57 2.53 8.25 0.10
C LEU A 57 2.26 6.88 -0.53
N VAL A 58 1.42 6.90 -1.56
CA VAL A 58 1.06 5.72 -2.35
C VAL A 58 1.37 6.01 -3.80
N GLN A 59 2.04 5.07 -4.47
CA GLN A 59 2.35 5.15 -5.88
C GLN A 59 1.94 3.86 -6.58
N GLY A 60 1.14 3.98 -7.63
CA GLY A 60 0.72 2.84 -8.45
C GLY A 60 -0.51 3.17 -9.29
N CYS A 61 -0.77 2.33 -10.29
CA CYS A 61 -1.82 2.56 -11.28
C CYS A 61 -3.24 2.22 -10.78
N TYR A 62 -3.39 1.67 -9.57
CA TYR A 62 -4.70 1.30 -9.02
C TYR A 62 -5.67 2.48 -9.03
N TYR A 63 -5.23 3.66 -8.55
CA TYR A 63 -6.09 4.83 -8.46
C TYR A 63 -6.38 5.47 -9.83
N ASP A 64 -5.44 5.39 -10.78
CA ASP A 64 -5.66 5.84 -12.16
C ASP A 64 -6.71 4.97 -12.87
N LYS A 65 -6.65 3.65 -12.64
CA LYS A 65 -7.66 2.69 -13.13
C LYS A 65 -9.01 2.95 -12.48
N LEU A 66 -9.06 3.20 -11.18
CA LEU A 66 -10.29 3.51 -10.45
C LEU A 66 -10.97 4.77 -11.02
N ALA A 67 -10.21 5.83 -11.26
CA ALA A 67 -10.72 7.05 -11.88
C ALA A 67 -11.27 6.79 -13.30
N THR A 68 -10.60 5.93 -14.07
CA THR A 68 -11.03 5.57 -15.43
C THR A 68 -12.31 4.72 -15.43
N ASP A 69 -12.45 3.78 -14.49
CA ASP A 69 -13.66 2.96 -14.36
C ASP A 69 -14.89 3.80 -14.00
N HIS A 70 -14.74 4.79 -13.13
CA HIS A 70 -15.82 5.74 -12.84
C HIS A 70 -16.23 6.57 -14.07
N LEU A 71 -15.28 6.90 -14.95
CA LEU A 71 -15.54 7.64 -16.19
C LEU A 71 -16.17 6.76 -17.29
N ARG A 72 -15.98 5.43 -17.26
CA ARG A 72 -16.59 4.49 -18.22
C ARG A 72 -18.05 4.17 -17.95
N CYS A 73 -18.55 4.50 -16.76
CA CYS A 73 -19.94 4.28 -16.36
C CYS A 73 -20.86 5.49 -16.65
N LEU A 74 -20.37 6.50 -17.38
CA LEU A 74 -21.12 7.68 -17.85
C LEU A 74 -21.45 7.56 -19.34
#